data_AF-A0A4Q3YGB3-F1
#
_entry.id   AF-A0A4Q3YGB3-F1
#
_cell.length_a   1.000
_cell.length_b   1.000
_cell.length_c   1.000
_cell.angle_alpha   90.00
_cell.angle_beta   90.00
_cell.angle_gamma   90.00
#
_symmetry.space_group_name_H-M   'P 1'
#
loop_
_entity.id
_entity.type
_entity.pdbx_description
1 polymer ?
#
loop_
_entity_poly.entity_id
_entity_poly.type
_entity_poly.pdbx_seq_one_letter_code
_entity_poly.pdbx_strand_id
1 'polypeptide(L)'
;MEKQTDRIDWRLLAAFFTVTAAGLILRSIYGGMPLINDTDDAMRLVEVRDFLGGQGWYDLMQHRLDTPYGASMHWSRLIDMPIAGLILLLRPFLGAWAETGAAYAYPLTMLLGLFWLSARLSMRLAGPDGLLPGLALPAFSLVTLADFPPGRFDHHSAQILLLLAMALCTIDA
;
A
#
# COMPACT_ATOMS: atom_id res chain seq x y z
N MET A 1 -15.47 -25.14 -27.84
CA MET A 1 -15.27 -24.65 -26.47
C MET A 1 -14.48 -23.36 -26.58
N GLU A 2 -15.17 -22.25 -26.41
CA GLU A 2 -14.60 -20.91 -26.53
C GLU A 2 -13.53 -20.72 -25.45
N LYS A 3 -12.36 -20.20 -25.83
CA LYS A 3 -11.23 -19.95 -24.93
C LYS A 3 -11.65 -18.81 -24.02
N GLN A 4 -12.32 -19.12 -22.90
CA GLN A 4 -12.80 -18.13 -21.96
C GLN A 4 -11.59 -17.31 -21.50
N THR A 5 -11.64 -16.01 -21.78
CA THR A 5 -10.45 -15.16 -21.84
C THR A 5 -9.82 -15.01 -20.46
N ASP A 6 -8.54 -15.35 -20.34
CA ASP A 6 -7.69 -15.18 -19.13
C ASP A 6 -7.36 -13.68 -18.86
N ARG A 7 -8.30 -12.78 -19.17
CA ARG A 7 -8.14 -11.33 -19.10
C ARG A 7 -9.01 -10.78 -17.98
N ILE A 8 -8.41 -9.93 -17.15
CA ILE A 8 -9.13 -9.17 -16.13
C ILE A 8 -10.18 -8.29 -16.81
N ASP A 9 -11.42 -8.34 -16.32
CA ASP A 9 -12.40 -7.28 -16.59
C ASP A 9 -12.03 -6.03 -15.79
N TRP A 10 -11.41 -5.07 -16.47
CA TRP A 10 -10.98 -3.81 -15.87
C TRP A 10 -12.13 -2.96 -15.32
N ARG A 11 -13.35 -3.12 -15.84
CA ARG A 11 -14.51 -2.38 -15.33
C ARG A 11 -14.88 -2.86 -13.93
N LEU A 12 -14.86 -4.18 -13.74
CA LEU A 12 -15.15 -4.79 -12.44
C LEU A 12 -14.07 -4.45 -11.42
N LEU A 13 -12.79 -4.59 -11.80
CA LEU A 13 -11.68 -4.19 -10.94
C LEU A 13 -11.77 -2.71 -10.56
N ALA A 14 -12.01 -1.82 -11.54
CA ALA A 14 -12.17 -0.40 -11.28
C ALA A 14 -13.35 -0.10 -10.36
N ALA A 15 -14.47 -0.81 -10.50
CA ALA A 15 -15.63 -0.65 -9.63
C ALA A 15 -15.32 -1.04 -8.18
N PHE A 16 -14.74 -2.23 -7.95
CA PHE A 16 -14.32 -2.67 -6.61
C PHE A 16 -13.30 -1.72 -6.00
N PHE A 17 -12.25 -1.38 -6.75
CA PHE A 17 -11.24 -0.42 -6.30
C PHE A 17 -11.87 0.92 -5.92
N THR A 18 -12.71 1.50 -6.79
CA THR A 18 -13.29 2.82 -6.55
C THR A 18 -14.20 2.82 -5.32
N VAL A 19 -15.06 1.81 -5.17
CA VAL A 19 -15.97 1.70 -4.02
C VAL A 19 -15.19 1.52 -2.72
N THR A 20 -14.21 0.62 -2.69
CA THR A 20 -13.41 0.38 -1.49
C THR A 20 -12.53 1.58 -1.16
N ALA A 21 -11.84 2.17 -2.13
CA ALA A 21 -11.01 3.36 -1.94
C ALA A 21 -11.86 4.54 -1.45
N ALA A 22 -13.02 4.79 -2.05
CA ALA A 22 -13.95 5.83 -1.59
C ALA A 22 -14.39 5.57 -0.15
N GLY A 23 -14.72 4.33 0.22
CA GLY A 23 -15.05 3.97 1.60
C GLY A 23 -13.92 4.26 2.58
N LEU A 24 -12.68 3.91 2.25
CA LEU A 24 -11.51 4.16 3.09
C LEU A 24 -11.19 5.67 3.20
N ILE A 25 -11.33 6.44 2.12
CA ILE A 25 -11.17 7.90 2.11
C ILE A 25 -12.26 8.57 2.95
N LEU A 26 -13.53 8.18 2.77
CA LEU A 26 -14.62 8.71 3.57
C LEU A 26 -14.41 8.40 5.05
N ARG A 27 -13.93 7.19 5.37
CA ARG A 27 -13.55 6.83 6.74
C ARG A 27 -12.39 7.70 7.25
N SER A 28 -11.37 8.01 6.46
CA SER A 28 -10.25 8.85 6.92
C SER A 28 -10.68 10.31 7.15
N ILE A 29 -11.62 10.83 6.35
CA ILE A 29 -12.13 12.20 6.47
C ILE A 29 -13.12 12.33 7.64
N TYR A 30 -14.07 11.40 7.75
CA TYR A 30 -15.19 11.50 8.71
C TYR A 30 -15.01 10.66 9.97
N GLY A 31 -13.95 9.84 10.05
CA GLY A 31 -13.70 8.96 11.19
C GLY A 31 -13.17 9.65 12.44
N GLY A 32 -12.84 10.94 12.38
CA GLY A 32 -12.39 11.74 13.52
C GLY A 32 -10.97 11.42 14.03
N MET A 33 -10.25 10.54 13.35
CA MET A 33 -8.86 10.20 13.68
C MET A 33 -7.88 11.04 12.84
N PRO A 34 -6.66 11.31 13.34
CA PRO A 34 -5.60 11.89 12.52
C PRO A 34 -5.32 11.06 11.27
N LEU A 35 -4.92 11.70 10.17
CA LEU A 35 -4.55 10.99 8.94
C LEU A 35 -3.42 9.98 9.19
N ILE A 36 -2.38 10.40 9.89
CA ILE A 36 -1.33 9.50 10.39
C ILE A 36 -1.66 9.18 11.85
N ASN A 37 -2.29 8.03 12.06
CA ASN A 37 -2.85 7.66 13.38
C ASN A 37 -2.01 6.62 14.12
N ASP A 38 -1.25 5.80 13.40
CA ASP A 38 -0.47 4.71 13.98
C ASP A 38 0.99 5.16 14.22
N THR A 39 1.61 4.60 15.25
CA THR A 39 2.98 4.94 15.61
C THR A 39 3.99 4.49 14.56
N ASP A 40 3.74 3.37 13.89
CA ASP A 40 4.68 2.85 12.90
C ASP A 40 4.61 3.68 11.61
N ASP A 41 3.42 4.12 11.21
CA ASP A 41 3.24 5.04 10.09
C ASP A 41 3.91 6.41 10.34
N ALA A 42 3.76 6.93 11.55
CA ALA A 42 4.40 8.19 11.94
C ALA A 42 5.93 8.06 11.94
N MET A 43 6.46 6.96 12.48
CA MET A 43 7.89 6.69 12.48
C MET A 43 8.42 6.47 11.07
N ARG A 44 7.68 5.76 10.21
CA ARG A 44 8.06 5.56 8.80
C ARG A 44 8.21 6.90 8.07
N LEU A 45 7.30 7.84 8.32
CA LEU A 45 7.40 9.17 7.73
C LEU A 45 8.63 9.94 8.23
N VAL A 46 9.04 9.75 9.48
CA VAL A 46 10.33 10.27 10.00
C VAL A 46 11.50 9.64 9.24
N GLU A 47 11.54 8.31 9.09
CA GLU A 47 12.60 7.62 8.34
C GLU A 47 12.71 8.12 6.90
N VAL A 48 11.58 8.34 6.24
CA VAL A 48 11.50 8.88 4.87
C VAL A 48 11.99 10.31 4.81
N ARG A 49 11.65 11.15 5.80
CA ARG A 49 12.15 12.54 5.87
C ARG A 49 13.65 12.58 6.09
N ASP A 50 14.19 11.73 6.95
CA ASP A 50 15.62 11.67 7.21
C ASP A 50 16.37 11.10 5.99
N PHE A 51 15.80 10.13 5.28
CA PHE A 51 16.32 9.66 3.98
C PHE A 51 16.37 10.77 2.93
N LEU A 52 15.27 11.51 2.76
CA LEU A 52 15.21 12.69 1.89
C LEU A 52 16.14 13.82 2.37
N GLY A 53 16.46 13.86 3.67
CA GLY A 53 17.41 14.76 4.30
C GLY A 53 18.87 14.35 4.17
N GLY A 54 19.16 13.21 3.53
CA GLY A 54 20.51 12.75 3.24
C GLY A 54 21.03 11.61 4.11
N GLN A 55 20.19 11.01 4.97
CA GLN A 55 20.56 9.79 5.69
C GLN A 55 20.86 8.66 4.70
N GLY A 56 21.92 7.89 4.97
CA GLY A 56 22.41 6.86 4.06
C GLY A 56 21.44 5.67 3.90
N TRP A 57 21.56 4.94 2.79
CA TRP A 57 20.69 3.79 2.50
C TRP A 57 20.76 2.67 3.56
N TYR A 58 21.94 2.43 4.14
CA TYR A 58 22.12 1.41 5.19
C TYR A 58 22.09 1.99 6.61
N ASP A 59 21.88 3.30 6.73
CA ASP A 59 21.71 3.97 8.01
C ASP A 59 20.22 3.99 8.36
N LEU A 60 19.84 3.12 9.30
CA LEU A 60 18.47 2.98 9.82
C LEU A 60 18.36 3.51 11.25
N MET A 61 19.31 4.35 11.68
CA MET A 61 19.34 4.86 13.04
C MET A 61 18.33 6.00 13.21
N GLN A 62 17.42 5.84 14.15
CA GLN A 62 16.45 6.87 14.53
C GLN A 62 16.90 7.55 15.83
N HIS A 63 17.55 8.70 15.69
CA HIS A 63 18.12 9.45 16.82
C HIS A 63 17.06 10.04 17.77
N ARG A 64 15.80 10.13 17.32
CA ARG A 64 14.66 10.65 18.10
C ARG A 64 14.02 9.57 18.97
N LEU A 65 14.43 8.32 18.82
CA LEU A 65 14.05 7.20 19.68
C LEU A 65 15.17 6.93 20.69
N ASP A 66 14.83 6.43 21.88
CA ASP A 66 15.79 6.05 22.93
C ASP A 66 16.92 7.08 23.17
N THR A 67 16.55 8.37 23.29
CA THR A 67 17.52 9.45 23.49
C THR A 67 18.28 9.28 24.81
N PRO A 68 19.63 9.43 24.85
CA PRO A 68 20.50 9.99 23.81
C PRO A 68 21.12 8.97 22.84
N TYR A 69 20.81 7.68 22.97
CA TYR A 69 21.50 6.62 22.24
C TYR A 69 20.99 6.46 20.81
N GLY A 70 19.69 6.66 20.57
CA GLY A 70 19.04 6.34 19.29
C GLY A 70 18.61 4.88 19.23
N ALA A 71 17.73 4.54 18.27
CA ALA A 71 17.34 3.15 18.02
C ALA A 71 17.50 2.79 16.55
N SER A 72 18.13 1.64 16.27
CA SER A 72 18.21 1.10 14.90
C SER A 72 16.88 0.47 14.53
N MET A 73 16.29 0.92 13.43
CA MET A 73 15.08 0.32 12.89
C MET A 73 15.41 -0.95 12.10
N HIS A 74 14.51 -1.92 12.19
CA HIS A 74 14.61 -3.19 11.46
C HIS A 74 13.92 -3.13 10.09
N TRP A 75 13.43 -1.96 9.70
CA TRP A 75 12.65 -1.75 8.50
C TRP A 75 13.53 -1.55 7.27
N SER A 76 13.11 -2.09 6.13
CA SER A 76 13.85 -1.95 4.88
C SER A 76 13.58 -0.60 4.20
N ARG A 77 14.65 0.07 3.72
CA ARG A 77 14.59 1.26 2.85
C ARG A 77 13.86 1.02 1.53
N LEU A 78 13.64 -0.25 1.13
CA LEU A 78 12.88 -0.57 -0.08
C LEU A 78 11.46 0.02 -0.03
N ILE A 79 10.88 0.13 1.16
CA ILE A 79 9.54 0.71 1.38
C ILE A 79 9.59 2.24 1.42
N ASP A 80 10.67 2.81 1.93
CA ASP A 80 10.84 4.27 2.00
C ASP A 80 10.93 4.89 0.61
N MET A 81 11.58 4.19 -0.34
CA MET A 81 11.82 4.69 -1.70
C MET A 81 10.54 5.09 -2.47
N PRO A 82 9.49 4.26 -2.59
CA PRO A 82 8.26 4.67 -3.26
C PRO A 82 7.54 5.83 -2.55
N ILE A 83 7.60 5.87 -1.21
CA ILE A 83 6.99 6.97 -0.43
C ILE A 83 7.76 8.28 -0.68
N ALA A 84 9.08 8.25 -0.58
CA ALA A 84 9.98 9.37 -0.88
C ALA A 84 9.78 9.87 -2.31
N GLY A 85 9.70 8.94 -3.28
CA GLY A 85 9.44 9.25 -4.68
C GLY A 85 8.10 9.96 -4.89
N LEU A 86 7.02 9.49 -4.24
CA LEU A 86 5.71 10.16 -4.28
C LEU A 86 5.77 11.57 -3.68
N ILE A 87 6.44 11.74 -2.54
CA ILE A 87 6.60 13.07 -1.92
C ILE A 87 7.33 14.03 -2.87
N LEU A 88 8.45 13.59 -3.45
CA LEU A 88 9.22 14.41 -4.40
C LEU A 88 8.42 14.75 -5.66
N LEU A 89 7.68 13.79 -6.21
CA LEU A 89 6.82 13.98 -7.38
C LEU A 89 5.68 14.97 -7.12
N LEU A 90 5.07 14.91 -5.93
CA LEU A 90 3.94 15.75 -5.56
C LEU A 90 4.34 17.15 -5.10
N ARG A 91 5.59 17.33 -4.64
CA ARG A 91 6.09 18.60 -4.09
C ARG A 91 5.90 19.83 -4.99
N PRO A 92 6.16 19.77 -6.31
CA PRO A 92 5.95 20.92 -7.20
C PRO A 92 4.49 21.36 -7.30
N PHE A 93 3.54 20.44 -7.07
CA PHE A 93 2.11 20.69 -7.24
C PHE A 93 1.42 21.03 -5.92
N LEU A 94 1.82 20.37 -4.84
CA LEU A 94 1.15 20.43 -3.54
C LEU A 94 1.93 21.22 -2.48
N GLY A 95 3.21 21.52 -2.71
CA GLY A 95 4.05 22.26 -1.76
C GLY A 95 4.12 21.57 -0.39
N ALA A 96 3.65 22.27 0.65
CA ALA A 96 3.58 21.74 2.01
C ALA A 96 2.65 20.52 2.17
N TRP A 97 1.71 20.32 1.24
CA TRP A 97 0.76 19.21 1.26
C TRP A 97 1.26 17.95 0.55
N ALA A 98 2.52 17.91 0.10
CA ALA A 98 3.08 16.77 -0.62
C ALA A 98 3.04 15.46 0.18
N GLU A 99 3.38 15.52 1.48
CA GLU A 99 3.31 14.36 2.36
C GLU A 99 1.86 13.92 2.60
N THR A 100 0.92 14.86 2.74
CA THR A 100 -0.52 14.55 2.81
C THR A 100 -0.97 13.86 1.53
N GLY A 101 -0.57 14.36 0.36
CA GLY A 101 -0.87 13.71 -0.92
C GLY A 101 -0.29 12.30 -1.00
N ALA A 102 0.96 12.10 -0.55
CA ALA A 102 1.58 10.79 -0.49
C ALA A 102 0.86 9.83 0.48
N ALA A 103 0.34 10.34 1.61
CA ALA A 103 -0.42 9.57 2.58
C ALA A 103 -1.74 9.02 2.01
N TYR A 104 -2.32 9.66 0.99
CA TYR A 104 -3.41 9.07 0.22
C TYR A 104 -2.89 8.19 -0.92
N ALA A 105 -1.94 8.68 -1.70
CA ALA A 105 -1.50 8.03 -2.93
C ALA A 105 -0.84 6.66 -2.70
N TYR A 106 0.05 6.56 -1.69
CA TYR A 106 0.80 5.33 -1.41
C TYR A 106 -0.12 4.15 -1.06
N PRO A 107 -0.92 4.19 0.02
CA PRO A 107 -1.74 3.04 0.40
C PRO A 107 -2.82 2.71 -0.65
N LEU A 108 -3.38 3.71 -1.34
CA LEU A 108 -4.36 3.46 -2.41
C LEU A 108 -3.73 2.81 -3.65
N THR A 109 -2.46 3.12 -3.95
CA THR A 109 -1.72 2.41 -5.01
C THR A 109 -1.48 0.96 -4.60
N MET A 110 -1.14 0.71 -3.33
CA MET A 110 -1.02 -0.66 -2.81
C MET A 110 -2.36 -1.41 -2.86
N LEU A 111 -3.49 -0.74 -2.58
CA LEU A 111 -4.83 -1.31 -2.66
C LEU A 111 -5.19 -1.74 -4.08
N LEU A 112 -4.81 -0.93 -5.08
CA LEU A 112 -4.96 -1.30 -6.48
C LEU A 112 -4.15 -2.56 -6.80
N GLY A 113 -2.91 -2.64 -6.29
CA GLY A 113 -2.06 -3.82 -6.37
C GLY A 113 -2.70 -5.07 -5.74
N LEU A 114 -3.36 -4.92 -4.58
CA LEU A 114 -4.06 -6.00 -3.90
C LEU A 114 -5.15 -6.58 -4.78
N PHE A 115 -6.04 -5.73 -5.32
CA PHE A 115 -7.12 -6.19 -6.19
C PHE A 115 -6.60 -6.83 -7.47
N TRP A 116 -5.57 -6.25 -8.08
CA TRP A 116 -5.00 -6.81 -9.30
C TRP A 116 -4.35 -8.16 -9.06
N LEU A 117 -3.47 -8.29 -8.05
CA LEU A 117 -2.79 -9.55 -7.76
C LEU A 117 -3.75 -10.63 -7.27
N SER A 118 -4.71 -10.28 -6.41
CA SER A 118 -5.69 -11.23 -5.90
C SER A 118 -6.60 -11.73 -7.03
N ALA A 119 -7.10 -10.85 -7.91
CA ALA A 119 -7.84 -11.25 -9.10
C ALA A 119 -7.03 -12.18 -10.00
N ARG A 120 -5.76 -11.86 -10.28
CA ARG A 120 -4.88 -12.70 -11.11
C ARG A 120 -4.67 -14.08 -10.50
N LEU A 121 -4.37 -14.13 -9.21
CA LEU A 121 -4.14 -15.39 -8.49
C LEU A 121 -5.42 -16.24 -8.47
N SER A 122 -6.57 -15.66 -8.15
CA SER A 122 -7.84 -16.38 -8.14
C SER A 122 -8.25 -16.87 -9.53
N MET A 123 -8.06 -16.06 -10.57
CA MET A 123 -8.31 -16.49 -11.96
C MET A 123 -7.39 -17.64 -12.38
N ARG A 124 -6.14 -17.66 -11.90
CA ARG A 124 -5.21 -18.76 -12.17
C ARG A 124 -5.61 -20.06 -11.48
N LEU A 125 -6.18 -19.98 -10.29
CA LEU A 125 -6.61 -21.15 -9.52
C LEU A 125 -7.97 -21.71 -9.96
N ALA A 126 -8.91 -20.85 -10.34
CA ALA A 126 -10.31 -21.21 -10.58
C ALA A 126 -10.81 -20.90 -12.00
N GLY A 127 -9.93 -20.48 -12.91
CA GLY A 127 -10.32 -19.98 -14.22
C GLY A 127 -11.05 -18.64 -14.15
N PRO A 128 -11.77 -18.23 -15.21
CA PRO A 128 -12.40 -16.91 -15.30
C PRO A 128 -13.41 -16.61 -14.19
N ASP A 129 -14.04 -17.64 -13.62
CA ASP A 129 -14.97 -17.51 -12.50
C ASP A 129 -14.28 -17.07 -11.20
N GLY A 130 -12.94 -17.18 -11.14
CA GLY A 130 -12.12 -16.70 -10.03
C GLY A 130 -12.00 -15.17 -9.93
N LEU A 131 -12.39 -14.41 -10.97
CA LEU A 131 -12.29 -12.95 -10.96
C LEU A 131 -13.12 -12.30 -9.84
N LEU A 132 -14.40 -12.68 -9.74
CA LEU A 132 -15.31 -12.12 -8.74
C LEU A 132 -14.86 -12.43 -7.31
N PRO A 133 -14.54 -13.69 -6.94
CA PRO A 133 -13.98 -14.01 -5.62
C PRO A 133 -12.66 -13.27 -5.33
N GLY A 134 -11.76 -13.16 -6.31
CA GLY A 134 -10.48 -12.47 -6.16
C GLY A 134 -10.61 -10.96 -5.95
N LEU A 135 -11.75 -10.35 -6.29
CA LEU A 135 -12.05 -8.95 -5.98
C LEU A 135 -12.88 -8.83 -4.70
N ALA A 136 -13.91 -9.66 -4.53
CA ALA A 136 -14.85 -9.57 -3.43
C ALA A 136 -14.22 -9.92 -2.08
N LEU A 137 -13.46 -11.02 -1.99
CA LEU A 137 -12.88 -11.48 -0.73
C LEU A 137 -11.95 -10.42 -0.08
N PRO A 138 -10.98 -9.81 -0.79
CA PRO A 138 -10.20 -8.72 -0.20
C PRO A 138 -11.05 -7.47 0.09
N ALA A 139 -12.07 -7.16 -0.72
CA ALA A 139 -12.94 -5.99 -0.49
C ALA A 139 -13.81 -6.11 0.78
N PHE A 140 -14.10 -7.33 1.25
CA PHE A 140 -14.88 -7.57 2.46
C PHE A 140 -14.04 -8.05 3.66
N SER A 141 -12.72 -8.24 3.48
CA SER A 141 -11.81 -8.61 4.56
C SER A 141 -11.36 -7.37 5.33
N LEU A 142 -12.03 -7.09 6.46
CA LEU A 142 -11.65 -5.94 7.32
C LEU A 142 -10.21 -6.04 7.83
N VAL A 143 -9.73 -7.27 8.09
CA VAL A 143 -8.35 -7.51 8.55
C VAL A 143 -7.36 -7.14 7.45
N THR A 144 -7.59 -7.57 6.21
CA THR A 144 -6.73 -7.21 5.08
C THR A 144 -6.81 -5.72 4.79
N LEU A 145 -8.01 -5.13 4.79
CA LEU A 145 -8.20 -3.72 4.48
C LEU A 145 -7.62 -2.78 5.53
N ALA A 146 -7.30 -3.25 6.74
CA ALA A 146 -6.69 -2.43 7.79
C ALA A 146 -5.31 -1.85 7.39
N ASP A 147 -4.62 -2.47 6.43
CA ASP A 147 -3.30 -2.04 5.94
C ASP A 147 -3.33 -1.14 4.71
N PHE A 148 -4.52 -0.76 4.22
CA PHE A 148 -4.70 0.08 3.03
C PHE A 148 -5.46 1.42 3.21
N PRO A 149 -5.92 1.88 4.39
CA PRO A 149 -6.52 3.21 4.49
C PRO A 149 -5.48 4.32 4.25
N PRO A 150 -5.93 5.51 3.83
CA PRO A 150 -5.09 6.70 3.80
C PRO A 150 -4.35 6.90 5.13
N GLY A 151 -3.05 7.19 5.02
CA GLY A 151 -2.14 7.37 6.14
C GLY A 151 -1.33 6.14 6.53
N ARG A 152 -1.64 4.95 6.01
CA ARG A 152 -0.81 3.75 6.20
C ARG A 152 0.43 3.82 5.32
N PHE A 153 1.58 4.09 5.91
CA PHE A 153 2.90 4.07 5.28
C PHE A 153 3.68 2.78 5.59
N ASP A 154 3.16 1.92 6.43
CA ASP A 154 3.84 0.72 6.88
C ASP A 154 4.05 -0.36 5.80
N HIS A 155 4.93 -1.33 6.11
CA HIS A 155 5.44 -2.37 5.23
C HIS A 155 4.49 -3.57 5.04
N HIS A 156 3.44 -3.70 5.84
CA HIS A 156 2.49 -4.81 5.75
C HIS A 156 1.79 -4.89 4.39
N SER A 157 1.37 -3.74 3.83
CA SER A 157 0.74 -3.69 2.50
C SER A 157 1.68 -4.27 1.43
N ALA A 158 2.96 -3.89 1.45
CA ALA A 158 3.98 -4.43 0.56
C ALA A 158 4.23 -5.94 0.77
N GLN A 159 4.27 -6.41 2.02
CA GLN A 159 4.39 -7.85 2.32
C GLN A 159 3.22 -8.66 1.74
N ILE A 160 1.98 -8.17 1.88
CA ILE A 160 0.79 -8.81 1.31
C ILE A 160 0.93 -8.91 -0.22
N LEU A 161 1.32 -7.83 -0.89
CA LEU A 161 1.48 -7.85 -2.35
C LEU A 161 2.60 -8.79 -2.78
N LEU A 162 3.75 -8.76 -2.12
CA LEU A 162 4.87 -9.65 -2.44
C LEU A 162 4.51 -11.12 -2.20
N LEU A 163 3.74 -11.43 -1.16
CA LEU A 163 3.23 -12.78 -0.91
C LEU A 163 2.31 -13.25 -2.05
N LEU A 164 1.36 -12.41 -2.46
CA LEU A 164 0.46 -12.74 -3.58
C LEU A 164 1.22 -12.90 -4.90
N ALA A 165 2.21 -12.03 -5.15
CA ALA A 165 3.06 -12.11 -6.34
C ALA A 165 3.91 -13.39 -6.33
N MET A 166 4.50 -13.75 -5.18
CA MET A 166 5.25 -14.99 -5.01
C MET A 166 4.37 -16.21 -5.26
N ALA A 167 3.15 -16.25 -4.69
CA ALA A 167 2.20 -17.33 -4.91
C ALA A 167 1.83 -17.47 -6.39
N LEU A 168 1.52 -16.35 -7.06
CA LEU A 168 1.21 -16.31 -8.48
C LEU A 168 2.37 -16.83 -9.34
N CYS A 169 3.60 -16.34 -9.10
CA CYS A 169 4.80 -16.82 -9.80
C CYS A 169 5.08 -18.30 -9.56
N THR A 170 4.75 -18.82 -8.38
CA THR A 170 4.93 -20.25 -8.04
C THR A 170 3.95 -21.14 -8.79
N ILE A 171 2.71 -20.69 -9.00
CA ILE A 171 1.70 -21.44 -9.76
C ILE A 171 1.98 -21.40 -11.27
N ASP A 172 2.60 -20.32 -11.76
CA ASP A 172 2.92 -20.12 -13.17
C ASP A 172 4.25 -20.76 -13.63
N ALA A 173 5.06 -21.28 -12.69
CA ALA A 173 6.36 -21.91 -12.97
C ALA A 173 6.24 -23.38 -13.41
#